data_AF-A0A2T0BRW2-F1
#
_entry.id   AF-A0A2T0BRW2-F1
#
_cell.length_a   1.000
_cell.length_b   1.000
_cell.length_c   1.000
_cell.angle_alpha   90.00
_cell.angle_beta   90.00
_cell.angle_gamma   90.00
#
_symmetry.space_group_name_H-M   'P 1'
#
loop_
_entity.id
_entity.type
_entity.pdbx_description
1 polymer ?
#
loop_
_entity_poly.entity_id
_entity_poly.type
_entity_poly.pdbx_seq_one_letter_code
_entity_poly.pdbx_strand_id
1 'polypeptide(L)'
;MKKIYRYRRKKGFTLIELMLVVAIILVLLGFMVPKFSAYQNKVKTTKAVNTAKQIETAAMASYSDNGGKFVQGDVQDCISTLTSAEASTVGGDSGDQLLNINYKSDDDTYTVEINAENNSCIVRKGNEQVFPKE
;
A
#
# COMPACT_ATOMS: atom_id res chain seq x y z
N MET A 1 21.93 -22.52 -69.46
CA MET A 1 22.18 -22.22 -68.03
C MET A 1 21.11 -22.87 -67.17
N LYS A 2 21.48 -23.83 -66.30
CA LYS A 2 20.54 -24.57 -65.44
C LYS A 2 20.41 -23.84 -64.09
N LYS A 3 19.29 -23.14 -63.85
CA LYS A 3 19.02 -22.48 -62.56
C LYS A 3 18.73 -23.54 -61.49
N ILE A 4 19.63 -23.68 -60.53
CA ILE A 4 19.45 -24.58 -59.37
C ILE A 4 18.57 -23.85 -58.34
N TYR A 5 17.31 -24.26 -58.20
CA TYR A 5 16.43 -23.77 -57.13
C TYR A 5 16.78 -24.46 -55.82
N ARG A 6 17.41 -23.72 -54.91
CA ARG A 6 17.81 -24.20 -53.58
C ARG A 6 16.58 -24.14 -52.65
N TYR A 7 15.94 -25.28 -52.39
CA TYR A 7 14.77 -25.38 -51.49
C TYR A 7 15.20 -25.03 -50.06
N ARG A 8 14.87 -23.82 -49.59
CA ARG A 8 15.09 -23.42 -48.20
C ARG A 8 14.04 -24.11 -47.35
N ARG A 9 14.45 -25.05 -46.49
CA ARG A 9 13.55 -25.63 -45.48
C ARG A 9 13.01 -24.50 -44.60
N LYS A 10 11.70 -24.25 -44.68
CA LYS A 10 11.04 -23.36 -43.71
C LYS A 10 11.04 -24.08 -42.37
N LYS A 11 11.71 -23.52 -41.37
CA LYS A 11 11.58 -23.97 -39.97
C LYS A 11 10.21 -23.50 -39.50
N GLY A 12 9.31 -24.44 -39.24
CA GLY A 12 8.01 -24.19 -38.61
C GLY A 12 8.04 -24.64 -37.16
N PHE A 13 7.20 -24.04 -36.34
CA PHE A 13 6.99 -24.46 -34.96
C PHE A 13 6.10 -25.70 -34.95
N THR A 14 6.48 -26.73 -34.22
CA THR A 14 5.69 -27.96 -34.09
C THR A 14 4.61 -27.78 -33.04
N LEU A 15 3.46 -28.45 -33.21
CA LEU A 15 2.39 -28.43 -32.19
C LEU A 15 2.88 -29.00 -30.84
N ILE A 16 3.80 -29.97 -30.88
CA ILE A 16 4.37 -30.55 -29.66
C ILE A 16 5.25 -29.56 -28.90
N GLU A 17 6.02 -28.73 -29.59
CA GLU A 17 6.78 -27.64 -28.97
C GLU A 17 5.84 -26.64 -28.28
N LEU A 18 4.69 -26.33 -28.90
CA LEU A 18 3.68 -25.46 -28.27
C LEU A 18 3.06 -26.10 -27.03
N MET A 19 2.69 -27.39 -27.11
CA MET A 19 2.05 -28.10 -26.01
C MET A 19 2.96 -28.22 -24.80
N LEU A 20 4.25 -28.50 -25.01
CA LEU A 20 5.22 -28.59 -23.91
C LEU A 20 5.44 -27.23 -23.25
N VAL A 21 5.44 -26.14 -24.01
CA VAL A 21 5.57 -24.78 -23.46
C VAL A 21 4.39 -24.42 -22.57
N VAL A 22 3.15 -24.64 -23.01
CA VAL A 22 1.97 -24.35 -22.16
C VAL A 22 1.93 -25.27 -20.94
N ALA A 23 2.37 -26.52 -21.06
CA ALA A 23 2.48 -27.44 -19.92
C ALA A 23 3.44 -26.92 -18.85
N ILE A 24 4.62 -26.42 -19.23
CA ILE A 24 5.58 -25.84 -18.27
C ILE A 24 5.03 -24.55 -17.64
N ILE A 25 4.40 -23.66 -18.42
CA ILE A 25 3.82 -22.41 -17.91
C ILE A 25 2.76 -22.70 -16.83
N LEU A 26 1.90 -23.70 -17.04
CA LEU A 26 0.86 -24.08 -16.07
C LEU A 26 1.45 -24.61 -14.75
N VAL A 27 2.51 -25.41 -14.81
CA VAL A 27 3.22 -25.89 -13.61
C VAL A 27 3.84 -24.73 -12.83
N LEU A 28 4.50 -23.79 -13.52
CA LEU A 28 5.13 -22.63 -12.88
C LEU A 28 4.09 -21.69 -12.25
N LEU A 29 2.98 -21.42 -12.93
CA LEU A 29 1.89 -20.61 -12.39
C LEU A 29 1.26 -21.26 -11.15
N GLY A 30 1.09 -22.58 -11.15
CA GLY A 30 0.54 -23.32 -10.00
C GLY A 30 1.32 -23.10 -8.70
N PHE A 31 2.66 -23.04 -8.78
CA PHE A 31 3.50 -22.75 -7.61
C PHE A 31 3.46 -21.27 -7.17
N MET A 32 3.23 -20.35 -8.11
CA MET A 32 3.34 -18.90 -7.86
C MET A 32 2.12 -18.30 -7.16
N VAL A 33 0.92 -18.81 -7.43
CA VAL A 33 -0.37 -18.30 -6.89
C VAL A 33 -0.41 -18.18 -5.35
N PRO A 34 -0.07 -19.20 -4.54
CA PRO A 34 -0.23 -19.11 -3.09
C PRO A 34 0.69 -18.05 -2.45
N LYS A 35 1.88 -17.82 -3.01
CA LYS A 35 2.82 -16.80 -2.52
C LYS A 35 2.34 -15.38 -2.83
N PHE A 36 1.55 -15.21 -3.89
CA PHE A 36 1.06 -13.90 -4.32
C PHE A 36 0.06 -13.27 -3.33
N SER A 37 -0.82 -14.07 -2.73
CA SER A 37 -1.84 -13.56 -1.79
C SER A 37 -1.22 -12.93 -0.53
N ALA A 38 -0.25 -13.61 0.11
CA ALA A 38 0.46 -13.08 1.27
C ALA A 38 1.26 -11.81 0.92
N TYR A 39 1.86 -11.78 -0.27
CA TYR A 39 2.58 -10.60 -0.74
C TYR A 39 1.65 -9.40 -0.94
N GLN A 40 0.48 -9.61 -1.53
CA GLN A 40 -0.52 -8.54 -1.71
C GLN A 40 -0.98 -7.94 -0.38
N ASN A 41 -1.24 -8.77 0.64
CA ASN A 41 -1.61 -8.27 1.98
C ASN A 41 -0.47 -7.45 2.61
N LYS A 42 0.78 -7.86 2.42
CA LYS A 42 1.95 -7.10 2.86
C LYS A 42 2.07 -5.75 2.13
N VAL A 43 1.78 -5.72 0.83
CA VAL A 43 1.79 -4.47 0.05
C VAL A 43 0.70 -3.52 0.54
N LYS A 44 -0.52 -4.02 0.76
CA LYS A 44 -1.64 -3.22 1.29
C LYS A 44 -1.31 -2.61 2.65
N THR A 45 -0.80 -3.41 3.59
CA THR A 45 -0.38 -2.93 4.92
C THR A 45 0.78 -1.92 4.83
N THR A 46 1.77 -2.16 3.97
CA THR A 46 2.89 -1.23 3.76
C THR A 46 2.39 0.11 3.21
N LYS A 47 1.48 0.08 2.23
CA LYS A 47 0.85 1.29 1.68
C LYS A 47 0.08 2.04 2.76
N ALA A 48 -0.73 1.34 3.56
CA ALA A 48 -1.48 1.94 4.66
C ALA A 48 -0.57 2.62 5.69
N VAL A 49 0.56 2.00 6.05
CA VAL A 49 1.55 2.60 6.97
C VAL A 49 2.21 3.83 6.34
N ASN A 50 2.52 3.81 5.04
CA ASN A 50 3.07 4.98 4.36
C ASN A 50 2.09 6.16 4.31
N THR A 51 0.79 5.88 4.13
CA THR A 51 -0.26 6.90 4.24
C THR A 51 -0.36 7.42 5.67
N ALA A 52 -0.28 6.56 6.68
CA ALA A 52 -0.28 6.97 8.09
C ALA A 52 0.85 7.95 8.41
N LYS A 53 2.06 7.70 7.89
CA LYS A 53 3.22 8.60 8.08
C LYS A 53 3.04 9.97 7.41
N GLN A 54 2.36 10.01 6.26
CA GLN A 54 2.02 11.28 5.62
C GLN A 54 1.01 12.05 6.48
N ILE A 55 0.00 11.35 7.02
CA ILE A 55 -0.98 11.91 7.95
C ILE A 55 -0.30 12.42 9.22
N GLU A 56 0.62 11.65 9.82
CA GLU A 56 1.42 12.04 10.98
C GLU A 56 2.20 13.33 10.70
N THR A 57 2.89 13.40 9.56
CA THR A 57 3.64 14.60 9.16
C THR A 57 2.72 15.81 9.01
N ALA A 58 1.55 15.65 8.39
CA ALA A 58 0.57 16.72 8.23
C ALA A 58 -0.04 17.16 9.57
N ALA A 59 -0.34 16.23 10.46
CA ALA A 59 -0.85 16.53 11.79
C ALA A 59 0.20 17.24 12.65
N MET A 60 1.47 16.82 12.58
CA MET A 60 2.57 17.48 13.28
C MET A 60 2.86 18.89 12.73
N ALA A 61 2.63 19.14 11.45
CA ALA A 61 2.71 20.48 10.89
C ALA A 61 1.64 21.39 11.53
N SER A 62 0.37 20.95 11.56
CA SER A 62 -0.70 21.68 12.26
C SER A 62 -0.41 21.86 13.75
N TYR A 63 0.14 20.84 14.42
CA TYR A 63 0.53 20.90 15.83
C TYR A 63 1.56 22.01 16.10
N SER A 64 2.55 22.16 15.22
CA SER A 64 3.56 23.22 15.30
C SER A 64 2.94 24.60 15.09
N ASP A 65 2.04 24.74 14.12
CA ASP A 65 1.38 26.02 13.83
C ASP A 65 0.44 26.47 14.97
N ASN A 66 -0.15 25.51 15.68
CA ASN A 66 -1.10 25.73 16.76
C ASN A 66 -0.47 25.78 18.16
N GLY A 67 0.84 26.04 18.23
CA GLY A 67 1.53 26.23 19.51
C GLY A 67 1.59 24.98 20.38
N GLY A 68 1.69 23.81 19.76
CA GLY A 68 1.79 22.53 20.46
C GLY A 68 0.44 21.92 20.84
N LYS A 69 -0.58 22.13 20.01
CA LYS A 69 -1.93 21.59 20.23
C LYS A 69 -2.49 21.00 18.95
N PHE A 70 -3.12 19.83 19.05
CA PHE A 70 -3.92 19.30 17.95
C PHE A 70 -5.27 19.98 17.89
N VAL A 71 -5.46 20.86 16.90
CA VAL A 71 -6.76 21.47 16.59
C VAL A 71 -7.39 20.68 15.46
N GLN A 72 -8.54 20.07 15.74
CA GLN A 72 -9.18 19.08 14.86
C GLN A 72 -9.43 19.59 13.44
N GLY A 73 -9.92 20.84 13.29
CA GLY A 73 -10.18 21.47 11.99
C GLY A 73 -8.90 21.67 11.17
N ASP A 74 -7.87 22.26 11.78
CA ASP A 74 -6.61 22.56 11.09
C ASP A 74 -5.86 21.28 10.70
N VAL A 75 -5.93 20.25 11.55
CA VAL A 75 -5.39 18.92 11.24
C VAL A 75 -6.10 18.33 10.02
N GLN A 76 -7.44 18.38 9.99
CA GLN A 76 -8.23 17.87 8.88
C GLN A 76 -7.88 18.60 7.58
N ASP A 77 -7.73 19.92 7.64
CA ASP A 77 -7.34 20.75 6.50
C ASP A 77 -5.92 20.45 6.02
N CYS A 78 -4.95 20.33 6.94
CA CYS A 78 -3.58 19.95 6.62
C CYS A 78 -3.50 18.56 5.97
N ILE A 79 -4.24 17.58 6.49
CA ILE A 79 -4.29 16.23 5.91
C ILE A 79 -4.86 16.28 4.49
N SER A 80 -5.95 17.00 4.27
CA SER A 80 -6.57 17.11 2.94
C SER A 80 -5.68 17.84 1.91
N THR A 81 -4.83 18.77 2.39
CA THR A 81 -3.94 19.57 1.53
C THR A 81 -2.62 18.86 1.23
N LEU A 82 -2.05 18.17 2.22
CA LEU A 82 -0.70 17.61 2.17
C LEU A 82 -0.68 16.11 1.84
N THR A 83 -1.84 15.45 1.87
CA THR A 83 -1.92 14.00 1.63
C THR A 83 -3.01 13.70 0.60
N SER A 84 -2.83 12.62 -0.16
CA SER A 84 -3.87 12.07 -1.04
C SER A 84 -4.74 11.05 -0.31
N ALA A 85 -4.85 11.11 1.02
CA ALA A 85 -5.58 10.14 1.81
C ALA A 85 -7.09 10.31 1.62
N GLU A 86 -7.77 9.25 1.16
CA GLU A 86 -9.23 9.26 0.98
C GLU A 86 -9.94 9.23 2.34
N ALA A 87 -10.93 10.11 2.52
CA ALA A 87 -11.85 10.17 3.66
C ALA A 87 -11.15 9.93 5.02
N SER A 88 -10.27 10.86 5.40
CA SER A 88 -9.75 10.90 6.77
C SER A 88 -10.79 11.57 7.66
N THR A 89 -11.22 10.91 8.73
CA THR A 89 -12.02 11.53 9.78
C THR A 89 -11.19 11.58 11.05
N VAL A 90 -10.89 12.79 11.49
CA VAL A 90 -10.31 13.02 12.81
C VAL A 90 -11.40 12.75 13.84
N GLY A 91 -11.23 11.76 14.71
CA GLY A 91 -12.26 11.35 15.67
C GLY A 91 -11.66 10.98 17.02
N GLY A 92 -12.18 11.56 18.09
CA GLY A 92 -11.75 11.33 19.48
C GLY A 92 -11.21 12.60 20.14
N ASP A 93 -11.33 12.64 21.47
CA ASP A 93 -10.94 13.73 22.37
C ASP A 93 -9.57 14.30 21.98
N SER A 94 -9.57 15.45 21.30
CA SER A 94 -8.37 16.19 20.96
C SER A 94 -7.86 16.84 22.24
N GLY A 95 -7.32 16.01 23.14
CA GLY A 95 -6.41 16.51 24.15
C GLY A 95 -5.26 17.20 23.44
N ASP A 96 -4.62 18.17 24.09
CA ASP A 96 -3.56 18.99 23.49
C ASP A 96 -2.50 18.15 22.75
N GLN A 97 -2.26 16.88 23.14
CA GLN A 97 -1.14 16.06 22.68
C GLN A 97 -1.51 14.69 22.09
N LEU A 98 -2.79 14.32 22.02
CA LEU A 98 -3.25 13.01 21.53
C LEU A 98 -4.25 13.17 20.38
N LEU A 99 -4.08 12.37 19.34
CA LEU A 99 -4.88 12.48 18.13
C LEU A 99 -5.13 11.12 17.49
N ASN A 100 -6.40 10.81 17.25
CA ASN A 100 -6.84 9.59 16.59
C ASN A 100 -7.49 9.94 15.25
N ILE A 101 -7.00 9.33 14.17
CA ILE A 101 -7.48 9.61 12.81
C ILE A 101 -7.83 8.28 12.15
N ASN A 102 -9.07 8.16 11.69
CA ASN A 102 -9.48 7.06 10.83
C ASN A 102 -9.24 7.47 9.38
N TYR A 103 -8.63 6.59 8.60
CA TYR A 103 -8.37 6.81 7.18
C TYR A 103 -8.53 5.50 6.42
N LYS A 104 -8.82 5.59 5.12
CA LYS A 104 -8.91 4.40 4.26
C LYS A 104 -7.63 4.23 3.45
N SER A 105 -7.23 2.99 3.27
CA SER A 105 -6.22 2.61 2.28
C SER A 105 -6.73 1.39 1.53
N ASP A 106 -6.99 1.57 0.23
CA ASP A 106 -7.69 0.58 -0.59
C ASP A 106 -9.08 0.29 0.01
N ASP A 107 -9.45 -0.98 0.22
CA ASP A 107 -10.76 -1.37 0.76
C ASP A 107 -10.80 -1.39 2.30
N ASP A 108 -9.65 -1.25 2.96
CA ASP A 108 -9.51 -1.42 4.40
C ASP A 108 -9.47 -0.06 5.13
N THR A 109 -10.11 0.00 6.30
CA THR A 109 -10.03 1.15 7.21
C THR A 109 -8.93 0.93 8.25
N TYR A 110 -8.14 1.96 8.48
CA TYR A 110 -7.07 1.99 9.45
C TYR A 110 -7.28 3.16 10.41
N THR A 111 -6.71 3.04 11.60
CA THR A 111 -6.66 4.12 12.59
C THR A 111 -5.20 4.43 12.88
N VAL A 112 -4.81 5.69 12.74
CA VAL A 112 -3.51 6.19 13.22
C VAL A 112 -3.71 6.95 14.52
N GLU A 113 -2.88 6.62 15.49
CA GLU A 113 -2.83 7.23 16.81
C GLU A 113 -1.50 7.97 16.93
N ILE A 114 -1.57 9.29 17.11
CA ILE A 114 -0.42 10.18 17.18
C ILE A 114 -0.37 10.74 18.60
N ASN A 115 0.77 10.57 19.25
CA ASN A 115 1.06 11.15 20.55
C ASN A 115 2.27 12.08 20.42
N ALA A 116 2.03 13.38 20.59
CA ALA A 116 3.06 14.40 20.50
C ALA A 116 3.99 14.44 21.73
N GLU A 117 3.53 14.00 22.90
CA GLU A 117 4.30 14.02 24.16
C GLU A 117 5.50 13.07 24.10
N ASN A 118 5.28 11.86 23.58
CA ASN A 118 6.29 10.81 23.51
C ASN A 118 6.75 10.50 22.07
N ASN A 119 6.31 11.31 21.09
CA ASN A 119 6.62 11.16 19.67
C ASN A 119 6.32 9.73 19.16
N SER A 120 5.15 9.20 19.51
CA SER A 120 4.70 7.86 19.14
C SER A 120 3.62 7.91 18.07
N CYS A 121 3.75 7.04 17.07
CA CYS A 121 2.77 6.82 16.01
C CYS A 121 2.43 5.34 15.93
N ILE A 122 1.15 5.03 16.20
CA ILE A 122 0.63 3.66 16.19
C ILE A 122 -0.40 3.55 15.08
N VAL A 123 -0.27 2.54 14.22
CA VAL A 123 -1.24 2.26 13.16
C VAL A 123 -1.92 0.95 13.45
N ARG A 124 -3.25 0.96 13.45
CA ARG A 124 -4.10 -0.22 13.68
C ARG A 124 -5.01 -0.51 12.50
N LYS A 125 -5.28 -1.78 12.26
CA LYS A 125 -6.34 -2.29 11.38
C LYS A 125 -7.37 -3.00 12.26
N GLY A 126 -8.45 -2.31 12.61
CA GLY A 126 -9.37 -2.78 13.66
C GLY A 126 -8.63 -2.91 15.00
N ASN A 127 -8.57 -4.12 15.54
CA ASN A 127 -7.89 -4.39 16.83
C ASN A 127 -6.41 -4.79 16.67
N GLU A 128 -5.92 -4.97 15.44
CA GLU A 128 -4.56 -5.42 15.18
C GLU A 128 -3.62 -4.22 14.97
N GLN A 129 -2.52 -4.17 15.72
CA GLN A 129 -1.46 -3.18 15.49
C GLN A 129 -0.59 -3.61 14.31
N VAL A 130 -0.58 -2.80 13.25
CA VAL A 130 0.22 -3.05 12.04
C VAL A 130 1.54 -2.27 12.04
N PHE A 131 1.63 -1.22 12.85
CA PHE A 131 2.85 -0.44 13.07
C PHE A 131 2.89 0.19 14.48
N PRO A 132 4.05 0.25 15.14
CA PRO A 132 5.29 -0.46 14.80
C PRO A 132 5.07 -1.98 14.89
N LYS A 133 5.81 -2.75 14.07
CA LYS A 133 5.77 -4.22 14.14
C LYS A 133 6.54 -4.66 15.38
N GLU A 134 5.92 -5.48 16.21
CA GLU A 134 6.60 -6.21 17.28
C GLU A 134 7.68 -7.15 16.73
#